data_AF-L7MHW1-F1
#
_entry.id   AF-L7MHW1-F1
#
_cell.length_a   1.000
_cell.length_b   1.000
_cell.length_c   1.000
_cell.angle_alpha   90.00
_cell.angle_beta   90.00
_cell.angle_gamma   90.00
#
_symmetry.space_group_name_H-M   'P 1'
#
loop_
_entity.id
_entity.type
_entity.pdbx_description
1 polymer ?
#
loop_
_entity_poly.entity_id
_entity_poly.type
_entity_poly.pdbx_seq_one_letter_code
_entity_poly.pdbx_strand_id
1 'polypeptide(L)'
;SLPRKSARCYRCLIHRAAIGLCTSGLRQVTVGLRCCKVRWAAAMSSKPGGSQPLGTMPAGGMSALRRHARSFLEHGIEQVLPNALVTKAVQREGDALRVNNQLVPLAHNAYLVGFGKAVGGMANVMQTLLADHLVEGVISVPQGTRQIAANMNRPEMLPDPSGPIKVLEGARDNVPDDRAVAAAAAIVALMQKRKDTDIVIVLISGGGSALLTYPVPPLTLKDINRTTQLLQSNGARITEINAIRKRISAVKGGGLLRQTTAQMLSLILSDVVDDPLASIASGPTVPNKDDPGLPLRLLDKYHIRDKVPPVVVEVLERVVSHLGPPTTQSLNVLIGNNKVMSRAVCLLARQTGYQSYLLTTSLVGESRHVGRAMAQLAFYLCYGDSVVPVAHDPVTEIAQNLQVRYRELEQLKESAERAFDMGRPICVVAAGETTVHVTGPGKGGRCQELALAAAIELDRLFNHAELRPQRAELVVLAAGTDGQDGPTDAAGAMVHITTVPEASAQGLDATGDLERNDSHHFFRTFNGGADHLITGLTGTNVMDLHMLLLRRKPANS
;
A
#
# COMPACT_ATOMS: atom_id res chain seq x y z
N SER A 1 -54.19 2.45 43.54
CA SER A 1 -53.32 2.01 44.65
C SER A 1 -51.86 2.27 44.31
N LEU A 2 -51.25 3.26 44.97
CA LEU A 2 -49.79 3.46 45.12
C LEU A 2 -49.25 2.52 46.23
N PRO A 3 -47.91 2.38 46.53
CA PRO A 3 -46.69 2.82 45.82
C PRO A 3 -45.42 1.88 45.87
N ARG A 4 -44.41 2.23 45.02
CA ARG A 4 -42.92 2.36 45.20
C ARG A 4 -41.97 1.19 45.59
N LYS A 5 -40.86 1.06 44.83
CA LYS A 5 -39.43 1.40 45.19
C LYS A 5 -38.48 1.03 44.00
N SER A 6 -37.81 1.98 43.30
CA SER A 6 -36.37 2.38 43.38
C SER A 6 -35.35 1.20 43.30
N ALA A 7 -34.25 1.17 42.53
CA ALA A 7 -33.27 2.20 42.18
C ALA A 7 -32.20 1.73 41.13
N ARG A 8 -31.64 2.73 40.41
CA ARG A 8 -30.22 3.02 40.04
C ARG A 8 -29.21 1.99 39.45
N CYS A 9 -28.59 2.47 38.35
CA CYS A 9 -27.14 2.51 38.01
C CYS A 9 -26.14 1.67 38.82
N TYR A 10 -25.26 0.94 38.11
CA TYR A 10 -23.88 0.70 38.56
C TYR A 10 -22.85 0.94 37.45
N ARG A 11 -21.90 1.82 37.77
CA ARG A 11 -20.66 2.15 37.05
C ARG A 11 -19.52 1.89 38.06
N CYS A 12 -18.41 1.34 37.59
CA CYS A 12 -17.06 1.34 38.19
C CYS A 12 -16.81 0.82 39.63
N LEU A 13 -15.87 -0.14 39.72
CA LEU A 13 -14.90 -0.36 40.81
C LEU A 13 -13.74 -1.14 40.17
N ILE A 14 -12.66 -0.53 39.68
CA ILE A 14 -11.41 -0.18 40.39
C ILE A 14 -11.14 -1.10 41.59
N HIS A 15 -10.15 -1.99 41.46
CA HIS A 15 -9.35 -2.46 42.58
C HIS A 15 -7.86 -2.34 42.28
N ARG A 16 -7.21 -1.46 43.04
CA ARG A 16 -5.77 -1.47 43.37
C ARG A 16 -5.52 -2.55 44.43
N ALA A 17 -4.46 -3.34 44.25
CA ALA A 17 -3.61 -3.99 45.27
C ALA A 17 -2.63 -4.91 44.51
N ALA A 18 -1.35 -5.07 44.79
CA ALA A 18 -0.49 -4.56 45.85
C ALA A 18 0.97 -4.59 45.37
N ILE A 19 1.78 -3.72 45.96
CA ILE A 19 3.24 -3.70 45.91
C ILE A 19 3.77 -4.88 46.74
N GLY A 20 4.68 -5.66 46.17
CA GLY A 20 5.46 -6.68 46.86
C GLY A 20 6.87 -6.71 46.29
N LEU A 21 7.80 -6.07 47.00
CA LEU A 21 9.24 -6.17 46.79
C LEU A 21 9.68 -7.62 47.02
N CYS A 22 10.36 -8.22 46.04
CA CYS A 22 11.29 -9.31 46.31
C CYS A 22 12.47 -9.20 45.35
N THR A 23 13.64 -9.04 45.96
CA THR A 23 14.97 -8.93 45.38
C THR A 23 15.47 -10.28 44.88
N SER A 24 15.85 -10.37 43.60
CA SER A 24 16.98 -11.19 43.12
C SER A 24 17.22 -10.95 41.63
N GLY A 25 18.51 -10.88 41.27
CA GLY A 25 18.98 -10.33 40.01
C GLY A 25 18.61 -11.13 38.78
N LEU A 26 18.30 -10.40 37.71
CA LEU A 26 18.36 -10.85 36.33
C LEU A 26 18.79 -9.66 35.47
N ARG A 27 19.87 -9.85 34.72
CA ARG A 27 20.41 -8.87 33.77
C ARG A 27 19.29 -8.42 32.82
N GLN A 28 18.96 -7.13 32.86
CA GLN A 28 18.13 -6.51 31.83
C GLN A 28 18.91 -6.53 30.50
N VAL A 29 18.48 -7.38 29.58
CA VAL A 29 18.72 -7.17 28.15
C VAL A 29 17.78 -6.04 27.74
N THR A 30 18.30 -4.81 27.72
CA THR A 30 17.59 -3.65 27.20
C THR A 30 17.53 -3.77 25.68
N VAL A 31 16.45 -4.34 25.15
CA VAL A 31 16.13 -4.25 23.72
C VAL A 31 15.76 -2.79 23.46
N GLY A 32 16.72 -2.02 22.97
CA GLY A 32 16.52 -0.63 22.55
C GLY A 32 15.63 -0.55 21.33
N LEU A 33 14.31 -0.54 21.53
CA LEU A 33 13.33 -0.16 20.51
C LEU A 33 13.47 1.34 20.21
N ARG A 34 14.32 1.69 19.24
CA ARG A 34 14.27 3.01 18.60
C ARG A 34 13.02 3.05 17.73
N CYS A 35 12.05 3.84 18.15
CA CYS A 35 10.89 4.19 17.34
C CYS A 35 11.36 5.06 16.16
N CYS A 36 11.41 4.49 14.95
CA CYS A 36 11.83 5.19 13.74
C CYS A 36 10.74 6.16 13.26
N LYS A 37 10.95 7.48 13.44
CA LYS A 37 10.17 8.50 12.75
C LYS A 37 10.57 8.52 11.27
N VAL A 38 9.61 8.42 10.37
CA VAL A 38 9.81 8.76 8.95
C VAL A 38 10.22 10.24 8.87
N ARG A 39 11.48 10.51 8.50
CA ARG A 39 11.98 11.89 8.36
C ARG A 39 11.62 12.42 6.99
N TRP A 40 10.69 13.37 6.95
CA TRP A 40 10.42 14.17 5.75
C TRP A 40 11.55 15.16 5.50
N ALA A 41 11.85 15.41 4.22
CA ALA A 41 12.69 16.54 3.84
C ALA A 41 11.96 17.83 4.24
N ALA A 42 12.43 18.50 5.28
CA ALA A 42 11.88 19.77 5.72
C ALA A 42 12.29 20.87 4.72
N ALA A 43 11.33 21.39 3.96
CA ALA A 43 11.45 22.75 3.44
C ALA A 43 11.23 23.72 4.61
N MET A 44 12.31 24.43 4.97
CA MET A 44 12.38 25.63 5.82
C MET A 44 12.48 25.45 7.36
N SER A 45 13.49 26.14 7.91
CA SER A 45 13.89 26.16 9.31
C SER A 45 13.36 27.39 10.06
N SER A 46 12.91 27.22 11.31
CA SER A 46 13.11 28.20 12.39
C SER A 46 12.77 27.62 13.77
N LYS A 47 13.60 27.93 14.77
CA LYS A 47 13.56 27.47 16.18
C LYS A 47 12.33 27.99 16.95
N PRO A 48 11.92 27.36 18.07
CA PRO A 48 10.80 27.82 18.89
C PRO A 48 11.24 28.80 19.99
N GLY A 49 10.45 29.84 20.23
CA GLY A 49 10.59 30.71 21.40
C GLY A 49 9.30 31.47 21.69
N GLY A 50 8.89 31.46 22.97
CA GLY A 50 8.07 32.51 23.61
C GLY A 50 6.54 32.40 23.47
N SER A 51 5.88 32.21 24.61
CA SER A 51 4.43 32.33 24.84
C SER A 51 4.00 33.79 25.02
N GLN A 52 2.99 34.29 24.29
CA GLN A 52 2.01 35.34 24.68
C GLN A 52 0.91 35.57 23.59
N PRO A 53 -0.19 36.33 23.87
CA PRO A 53 -1.58 35.91 23.67
C PRO A 53 -2.22 36.21 22.30
N LEU A 54 -3.42 35.65 22.10
CA LEU A 54 -4.29 35.71 20.92
C LEU A 54 -4.35 37.10 20.26
N GLY A 55 -3.60 37.26 19.18
CA GLY A 55 -3.70 38.32 18.19
C GLY A 55 -3.73 37.72 16.79
N THR A 56 -4.41 38.40 15.87
CA THR A 56 -4.64 38.06 14.46
C THR A 56 -3.49 37.28 13.80
N MET A 57 -3.80 36.09 13.29
CA MET A 57 -2.87 35.18 12.61
C MET A 57 -2.28 35.80 11.33
N PRO A 58 -0.98 35.63 11.04
CA PRO A 58 -0.38 35.98 9.76
C PRO A 58 -0.72 34.95 8.66
N ALA A 59 -0.78 35.42 7.41
CA ALA A 59 -1.07 34.65 6.19
C ALA A 59 0.13 33.77 5.74
N GLY A 60 0.43 32.70 6.48
CA GLY A 60 1.51 31.78 6.12
C GLY A 60 1.59 30.45 6.91
N GLY A 61 0.55 30.10 7.66
CA GLY A 61 0.50 28.87 8.46
C GLY A 61 -0.29 27.75 7.78
N MET A 62 0.26 26.54 7.72
CA MET A 62 -0.44 25.33 7.29
C MET A 62 -1.75 25.16 8.09
N SER A 63 -2.88 24.91 7.42
CA SER A 63 -4.16 24.71 8.12
C SER A 63 -4.10 23.47 9.04
N ALA A 64 -4.97 23.41 10.05
CA ALA A 64 -4.98 22.26 10.97
C ALA A 64 -5.30 20.94 10.25
N LEU A 65 -6.22 20.96 9.28
CA LEU A 65 -6.55 19.78 8.47
C LEU A 65 -5.34 19.30 7.66
N ARG A 66 -4.57 20.23 7.11
CA ARG A 66 -3.37 19.95 6.31
C ARG A 66 -2.27 19.24 7.14
N ARG A 67 -2.05 19.69 8.39
CA ARG A 67 -1.18 18.98 9.36
C ARG A 67 -1.70 17.59 9.71
N HIS A 68 -3.00 17.46 9.97
CA HIS A 68 -3.59 16.18 10.34
C HIS A 68 -3.54 15.17 9.18
N ALA A 69 -3.84 15.57 7.95
CA ALA A 69 -3.75 14.71 6.78
C ALA A 69 -2.34 14.09 6.63
N ARG A 70 -1.29 14.91 6.75
CA ARG A 70 0.10 14.42 6.70
C ARG A 70 0.41 13.46 7.85
N SER A 71 0.06 13.84 9.09
CA SER A 71 0.28 13.00 10.28
C SER A 71 -0.47 11.66 10.19
N PHE A 72 -1.66 11.65 9.61
CA PHE A 72 -2.44 10.44 9.39
C PHE A 72 -1.78 9.52 8.36
N LEU A 73 -1.31 10.06 7.24
CA LEU A 73 -0.55 9.30 6.25
C LEU A 73 0.71 8.67 6.87
N GLU A 74 1.51 9.47 7.59
CA GLU A 74 2.72 9.04 8.28
C GLU A 74 2.43 7.87 9.23
N HIS A 75 1.44 8.03 10.11
CA HIS A 75 1.05 6.99 11.05
C HIS A 75 0.57 5.72 10.34
N GLY A 76 -0.20 5.87 9.26
CA GLY A 76 -0.61 4.75 8.42
C GLY A 76 0.59 3.96 7.90
N ILE A 77 1.57 4.65 7.31
CA ILE A 77 2.80 4.04 6.79
C ILE A 77 3.56 3.31 7.91
N GLU A 78 3.74 3.94 9.07
CA GLU A 78 4.42 3.34 10.22
C GLU A 78 3.81 1.99 10.63
N GLN A 79 2.48 1.86 10.59
CA GLN A 79 1.78 0.61 10.95
C GLN A 79 1.95 -0.51 9.93
N VAL A 80 2.41 -0.21 8.71
CA VAL A 80 2.64 -1.20 7.65
C VAL A 80 4.12 -1.33 7.28
N LEU A 81 5.03 -0.80 8.07
CA LEU A 81 6.46 -1.09 7.94
C LEU A 81 6.76 -2.55 8.30
N PRO A 82 7.76 -3.18 7.64
CA PRO A 82 8.12 -4.58 7.91
C PRO A 82 8.34 -4.91 9.39
N ASN A 83 9.00 -4.03 10.15
CA ASN A 83 9.22 -4.22 11.59
C ASN A 83 7.91 -4.31 12.37
N ALA A 84 6.96 -3.40 12.12
CA ALA A 84 5.67 -3.39 12.80
C ALA A 84 4.85 -4.65 12.45
N LEU A 85 4.83 -5.04 11.17
CA LEU A 85 4.00 -6.15 10.70
C LEU A 85 4.56 -7.52 11.10
N VAL A 86 5.87 -7.75 10.89
CA VAL A 86 6.49 -9.05 11.19
C VAL A 86 6.49 -9.30 12.69
N THR A 87 6.87 -8.32 13.52
CA THR A 87 6.88 -8.46 14.99
C THR A 87 5.47 -8.71 15.56
N LYS A 88 4.44 -8.15 14.92
CA LYS A 88 3.05 -8.40 15.32
C LYS A 88 2.58 -9.79 14.91
N ALA A 89 2.97 -10.26 13.73
CA ALA A 89 2.52 -11.53 13.17
C ALA A 89 3.29 -12.75 13.67
N VAL A 90 4.57 -12.57 14.02
CA VAL A 90 5.50 -13.64 14.37
C VAL A 90 6.20 -13.31 15.68
N GLN A 91 6.19 -14.26 16.60
CA GLN A 91 6.89 -14.16 17.88
C GLN A 91 7.69 -15.45 18.11
N ARG A 92 8.89 -15.34 18.69
CA ARG A 92 9.66 -16.53 19.10
C ARG A 92 9.30 -16.92 20.53
N GLU A 93 8.99 -18.20 20.72
CA GLU A 93 8.71 -18.82 22.03
C GLU A 93 9.66 -20.01 22.22
N GLY A 94 10.83 -19.76 22.80
CA GLY A 94 11.90 -20.77 22.90
C GLY A 94 12.33 -21.25 21.51
N ASP A 95 12.21 -22.56 21.28
CA ASP A 95 12.56 -23.22 20.02
C ASP A 95 11.35 -23.35 19.08
N ALA A 96 10.47 -22.35 19.05
CA ALA A 96 9.34 -22.31 18.14
C ALA A 96 9.02 -20.87 17.71
N LEU A 97 8.44 -20.72 16.52
CA LEU A 97 7.75 -19.51 16.10
C LEU A 97 6.25 -19.65 16.35
N ARG A 98 5.66 -18.70 17.06
CA ARG A 98 4.22 -18.48 17.08
C ARG A 98 3.85 -17.56 15.92
N VAL A 99 3.06 -18.07 14.99
CA VAL A 99 2.50 -17.31 13.86
C VAL A 99 0.99 -17.41 13.92
N ASN A 100 0.32 -16.29 14.18
CA ASN A 100 -1.10 -16.29 14.56
C ASN A 100 -1.36 -17.28 15.71
N ASN A 101 -2.19 -18.31 15.46
CA ASN A 101 -2.54 -19.35 16.44
C ASN A 101 -1.77 -20.67 16.21
N GLN A 102 -0.74 -20.67 15.35
CA GLN A 102 0.05 -21.85 15.03
C GLN A 102 1.45 -21.75 15.61
N LEU A 103 1.94 -22.86 16.15
CA LEU A 103 3.31 -23.03 16.60
C LEU A 103 4.08 -23.81 15.56
N VAL A 104 5.24 -23.27 15.21
CA VAL A 104 6.13 -23.80 14.17
C VAL A 104 7.46 -24.12 14.85
N PRO A 105 7.76 -25.41 15.10
CA PRO A 105 8.99 -25.81 15.78
C PRO A 105 10.24 -25.40 15.01
N LEU A 106 11.27 -25.02 15.75
CA LEU A 106 12.61 -24.71 15.26
C LEU A 106 13.61 -25.68 15.86
N ALA A 107 14.57 -26.14 15.05
CA ALA A 107 15.59 -27.09 15.48
C ALA A 107 16.91 -26.85 14.73
N HIS A 108 17.32 -25.59 14.61
CA HIS A 108 18.50 -25.19 13.80
C HIS A 108 18.40 -25.65 12.34
N ASN A 109 17.19 -25.57 11.81
CA ASN A 109 16.76 -26.12 10.53
C ASN A 109 15.97 -25.08 9.70
N ALA A 110 16.08 -23.79 10.05
CA ALA A 110 15.33 -22.73 9.39
C ALA A 110 16.13 -22.11 8.25
N TYR A 111 15.49 -22.01 7.08
CA TYR A 111 16.02 -21.41 5.88
C TYR A 111 15.10 -20.29 5.42
N LEU A 112 15.67 -19.19 4.94
CA LEU A 112 14.89 -18.00 4.60
C LEU A 112 15.07 -17.64 3.14
N VAL A 113 13.97 -17.57 2.40
CA VAL A 113 13.95 -17.05 1.03
C VAL A 113 13.01 -15.86 0.95
N GLY A 114 13.27 -14.92 0.05
CA GLY A 114 12.34 -13.82 -0.13
C GLY A 114 12.53 -13.01 -1.40
N PHE A 115 11.48 -12.33 -1.82
CA PHE A 115 11.47 -11.51 -3.02
C PHE A 115 10.43 -10.38 -2.92
N GLY A 116 10.84 -9.15 -3.21
CA GLY A 116 9.96 -7.98 -3.21
C GLY A 116 10.59 -6.71 -2.61
N LYS A 117 9.91 -5.57 -2.78
CA LYS A 117 10.35 -4.24 -2.34
C LYS A 117 10.58 -4.12 -0.83
N ALA A 118 9.76 -4.80 -0.01
CA ALA A 118 9.80 -4.71 1.45
C ALA A 118 10.54 -5.87 2.12
N VAL A 119 11.00 -6.86 1.33
CA VAL A 119 11.58 -8.11 1.86
C VAL A 119 12.87 -7.88 2.64
N GLY A 120 13.68 -6.88 2.28
CA GLY A 120 14.88 -6.55 3.04
C GLY A 120 14.58 -6.28 4.52
N GLY A 121 13.59 -5.43 4.79
CA GLY A 121 13.16 -5.12 6.16
C GLY A 121 12.48 -6.31 6.84
N MET A 122 11.73 -7.14 6.10
CA MET A 122 11.13 -8.36 6.65
C MET A 122 12.22 -9.36 7.08
N ALA A 123 13.24 -9.53 6.24
CA ALA A 123 14.37 -10.42 6.48
C ALA A 123 15.20 -9.98 7.68
N ASN A 124 15.41 -8.67 7.85
CA ASN A 124 16.10 -8.11 9.02
C ASN A 124 15.43 -8.51 10.35
N VAL A 125 14.10 -8.41 10.41
CA VAL A 125 13.34 -8.79 11.61
C VAL A 125 13.39 -10.30 11.81
N MET A 126 13.18 -11.08 10.75
CA MET A 126 13.22 -12.54 10.82
C MET A 126 14.60 -13.10 11.18
N GLN A 127 15.69 -12.46 10.73
CA GLN A 127 17.05 -12.81 11.12
C GLN A 127 17.23 -12.71 12.64
N THR A 128 16.69 -11.66 13.25
CA THR A 128 16.72 -11.47 14.71
C THR A 128 15.83 -12.49 15.42
N LEU A 129 14.63 -12.74 14.91
CA LEU A 129 13.69 -13.70 15.52
C LEU A 129 14.21 -15.13 15.46
N LEU A 130 14.75 -15.56 14.32
CA LEU A 130 15.27 -16.92 14.16
C LEU A 130 16.61 -17.12 14.86
N ALA A 131 17.45 -16.08 14.92
CA ALA A 131 18.79 -16.07 15.49
C ALA A 131 19.59 -17.36 15.17
N ASP A 132 19.92 -18.14 16.20
CA ASP A 132 20.68 -19.38 16.14
C ASP A 132 20.00 -20.51 15.36
N HIS A 133 18.69 -20.42 15.09
CA HIS A 133 18.00 -21.40 14.26
C HIS A 133 18.10 -21.13 12.75
N LEU A 134 18.48 -19.91 12.34
CA LEU A 134 18.62 -19.55 10.94
C LEU A 134 19.95 -20.10 10.39
N VAL A 135 19.86 -21.02 9.43
CA VAL A 135 21.02 -21.69 8.84
C VAL A 135 21.55 -20.90 7.64
N GLU A 136 20.68 -20.57 6.69
CA GLU A 136 21.04 -19.91 5.44
C GLU A 136 19.83 -19.14 4.89
N GLY A 137 20.06 -18.01 4.22
CA GLY A 137 19.00 -17.33 3.50
C GLY A 137 19.44 -16.63 2.23
N VAL A 138 18.50 -16.45 1.30
CA VAL A 138 18.69 -15.72 0.03
C VAL A 138 17.47 -14.85 -0.23
N ILE A 139 17.67 -13.55 -0.37
CA ILE A 139 16.59 -12.61 -0.72
C ILE A 139 16.89 -11.85 -2.01
N SER A 140 15.85 -11.57 -2.79
CA SER A 140 15.87 -10.74 -3.99
C SER A 140 15.15 -9.41 -3.74
N VAL A 141 15.87 -8.30 -3.85
CA VAL A 141 15.35 -6.94 -3.62
C VAL A 141 15.61 -6.05 -4.84
N PRO A 142 14.89 -4.92 -5.01
CA PRO A 142 15.11 -4.01 -6.13
C PRO A 142 16.56 -3.54 -6.25
N GLN A 143 16.99 -3.26 -7.48
CA GLN A 143 18.31 -2.68 -7.70
C GLN A 143 18.44 -1.33 -6.98
N GLY A 144 19.52 -1.18 -6.19
CA GLY A 144 19.84 0.07 -5.49
C GLY A 144 19.32 0.14 -4.06
N THR A 145 18.57 -0.87 -3.58
CA THR A 145 18.10 -0.93 -2.19
C THR A 145 19.22 -0.73 -1.17
N ARG A 146 20.43 -1.28 -1.40
CA ARG A 146 21.59 -1.06 -0.52
C ARG A 146 22.03 0.40 -0.46
N GLN A 147 22.17 1.02 -1.62
CA GLN A 147 22.58 2.42 -1.71
C GLN A 147 21.55 3.35 -1.06
N ILE A 148 20.26 3.07 -1.29
CA ILE A 148 19.14 3.77 -0.70
C ILE A 148 19.16 3.65 0.83
N ALA A 149 19.31 2.43 1.36
CA ALA A 149 19.38 2.20 2.80
C ALA A 149 20.56 2.94 3.46
N ALA A 150 21.73 2.96 2.80
CA ALA A 150 22.90 3.71 3.26
C ALA A 150 22.66 5.22 3.23
N ASN A 151 22.16 5.76 2.11
CA ASN A 151 21.92 7.19 1.93
C ASN A 151 20.89 7.75 2.92
N MET A 152 19.84 6.97 3.22
CA MET A 152 18.81 7.37 4.18
C MET A 152 19.19 7.07 5.63
N ASN A 153 20.35 6.43 5.87
CA ASN A 153 20.77 5.93 7.18
C ASN A 153 19.68 5.06 7.85
N ARG A 154 19.14 4.12 7.07
CA ARG A 154 18.09 3.17 7.47
C ARG A 154 18.60 1.73 7.40
N PRO A 155 19.49 1.32 8.33
CA PRO A 155 20.04 -0.04 8.34
C PRO A 155 18.94 -1.10 8.50
N GLU A 156 17.79 -0.75 9.08
CA GLU A 156 16.67 -1.67 9.27
C GLU A 156 15.98 -2.11 7.98
N MET A 157 16.31 -1.51 6.82
CA MET A 157 15.77 -1.89 5.51
C MET A 157 16.41 -3.17 4.94
N LEU A 158 17.50 -3.65 5.54
CA LEU A 158 18.23 -4.83 5.10
C LEU A 158 18.67 -5.66 6.31
N PRO A 159 18.84 -6.99 6.16
CA PRO A 159 19.41 -7.81 7.21
C PRO A 159 20.88 -7.45 7.48
N ASP A 160 21.37 -7.82 8.67
CA ASP A 160 22.78 -7.70 9.03
C ASP A 160 23.64 -8.48 8.02
N PRO A 161 24.58 -7.81 7.31
CA PRO A 161 25.41 -8.44 6.29
C PRO A 161 26.41 -9.46 6.84
N SER A 162 26.67 -9.46 8.15
CA SER A 162 27.51 -10.48 8.81
C SER A 162 26.78 -11.80 9.07
N GLY A 163 25.44 -11.79 9.01
CA GLY A 163 24.62 -12.97 9.21
C GLY A 163 24.44 -13.82 7.94
N PRO A 164 23.65 -14.91 8.04
CA PRO A 164 23.59 -15.95 7.01
C PRO A 164 22.71 -15.60 5.79
N ILE A 165 22.19 -14.36 5.69
CA ILE A 165 21.26 -13.96 4.62
C ILE A 165 22.01 -13.24 3.50
N LYS A 166 22.05 -13.85 2.32
CA LYS A 166 22.56 -13.24 1.10
C LYS A 166 21.50 -12.33 0.45
N VAL A 167 21.82 -11.05 0.30
CA VAL A 167 20.97 -10.09 -0.42
C VAL A 167 21.40 -10.00 -1.89
N LEU A 168 20.46 -10.17 -2.82
CA LEU A 168 20.68 -10.06 -4.26
C LEU A 168 19.78 -8.94 -4.82
N GLU A 169 20.36 -8.06 -5.63
CA GLU A 169 19.69 -6.88 -6.18
C GLU A 169 19.43 -7.06 -7.68
N GLY A 170 18.20 -6.81 -8.12
CA GLY A 170 17.80 -6.93 -9.53
C GLY A 170 16.48 -6.26 -9.83
N ALA A 171 15.89 -6.61 -10.97
CA ALA A 171 14.63 -6.07 -11.46
C ALA A 171 14.57 -4.54 -11.49
N ARG A 172 15.52 -3.90 -12.19
CA ARG A 172 15.48 -2.45 -12.41
C ARG A 172 14.12 -2.01 -12.98
N ASP A 173 13.58 -0.91 -12.46
CA ASP A 173 12.30 -0.34 -12.89
C ASP A 173 11.12 -1.33 -12.83
N ASN A 174 11.18 -2.30 -11.91
CA ASN A 174 10.17 -3.36 -11.75
C ASN A 174 10.00 -4.25 -13.00
N VAL A 175 11.04 -4.36 -13.83
CA VAL A 175 11.11 -5.25 -15.00
C VAL A 175 12.09 -6.38 -14.72
N PRO A 176 11.75 -7.67 -14.97
CA PRO A 176 12.69 -8.76 -14.75
C PRO A 176 13.96 -8.62 -15.60
N ASP A 177 15.12 -8.77 -14.95
CA ASP A 177 16.47 -8.71 -15.55
C ASP A 177 17.29 -9.97 -15.22
N ASP A 178 18.48 -10.11 -15.82
CA ASP A 178 19.35 -11.28 -15.60
C ASP A 178 19.77 -11.43 -14.12
N ARG A 179 19.84 -10.33 -13.37
CA ARG A 179 20.14 -10.36 -11.93
C ARG A 179 18.98 -10.95 -11.12
N ALA A 180 17.74 -10.61 -11.47
CA ALA A 180 16.55 -11.21 -10.89
C ALA A 180 16.47 -12.71 -11.22
N VAL A 181 16.84 -13.12 -12.45
CA VAL A 181 16.92 -14.54 -12.82
C VAL A 181 17.99 -15.27 -12.01
N ALA A 182 19.18 -14.68 -11.85
CA ALA A 182 20.24 -15.25 -11.02
C ALA A 182 19.81 -15.35 -9.54
N ALA A 183 19.06 -14.36 -9.03
CA ALA A 183 18.53 -14.40 -7.68
C ALA A 183 17.47 -15.51 -7.50
N ALA A 184 16.56 -15.65 -8.47
CA ALA A 184 15.57 -16.73 -8.47
C ALA A 184 16.25 -18.10 -8.55
N ALA A 185 17.31 -18.25 -9.36
CA ALA A 185 18.09 -19.48 -9.44
C ALA A 185 18.76 -19.82 -8.09
N ALA A 186 19.31 -18.83 -7.38
CA ALA A 186 19.90 -19.03 -6.05
C ALA A 186 18.84 -19.44 -5.01
N ILE A 187 17.64 -18.84 -5.06
CA ILE A 187 16.50 -19.22 -4.22
C ILE A 187 16.10 -20.68 -4.49
N VAL A 188 15.93 -21.05 -5.76
CA VAL A 188 15.57 -22.43 -6.16
C VAL A 188 16.64 -23.43 -5.69
N ALA A 189 17.92 -23.11 -5.88
CA ALA A 189 19.02 -23.97 -5.46
C ALA A 189 19.08 -24.17 -3.93
N LEU A 190 18.72 -23.15 -3.15
CA LEU A 190 18.60 -23.29 -1.69
C LEU A 190 17.46 -24.24 -1.32
N MET A 191 16.29 -24.07 -1.96
CA MET A 191 15.08 -24.83 -1.68
C MET A 191 15.19 -26.32 -2.04
N GLN A 192 15.78 -26.65 -3.19
CA GLN A 192 15.91 -28.03 -3.68
C GLN A 192 16.75 -28.94 -2.79
N LYS A 193 17.60 -28.37 -1.95
CA LYS A 193 18.42 -29.11 -0.99
C LYS A 193 17.67 -29.45 0.31
N ARG A 194 16.50 -28.84 0.55
CA ARG A 194 15.78 -28.94 1.83
C ARG A 194 14.82 -30.12 1.85
N LYS A 195 14.76 -30.77 3.01
CA LYS A 195 13.94 -31.97 3.26
C LYS A 195 12.79 -31.63 4.21
N ASP A 196 11.89 -32.59 4.42
CA ASP A 196 10.71 -32.47 5.30
C ASP A 196 11.03 -32.17 6.77
N THR A 197 12.26 -32.44 7.22
CA THR A 197 12.79 -32.05 8.53
C THR A 197 13.17 -30.57 8.63
N ASP A 198 13.29 -29.86 7.51
CA ASP A 198 13.63 -28.44 7.46
C ASP A 198 12.38 -27.57 7.43
N ILE A 199 12.55 -26.30 7.77
CA ILE A 199 11.55 -25.26 7.51
C ILE A 199 12.09 -24.19 6.57
N VAL A 200 11.31 -23.89 5.53
CA VAL A 200 11.55 -22.79 4.61
C VAL A 200 10.56 -21.66 4.89
N ILE A 201 11.10 -20.50 5.28
CA ILE A 201 10.33 -19.27 5.48
C ILE A 201 10.43 -18.44 4.22
N VAL A 202 9.30 -18.16 3.59
CA VAL A 202 9.19 -17.40 2.34
C VAL A 202 8.64 -16.01 2.64
N LEU A 203 9.42 -14.97 2.35
CA LEU A 203 9.02 -13.57 2.52
C LEU A 203 8.58 -12.99 1.17
N ILE A 204 7.34 -12.53 1.10
CA ILE A 204 6.74 -12.02 -0.15
C ILE A 204 6.27 -10.60 0.08
N SER A 205 6.64 -9.69 -0.83
CA SER A 205 6.07 -8.35 -0.90
C SER A 205 5.93 -7.87 -2.34
N GLY A 206 5.40 -6.65 -2.51
CA GLY A 206 5.20 -6.05 -3.82
C GLY A 206 6.44 -6.02 -4.72
N GLY A 207 6.23 -6.09 -6.03
CA GLY A 207 7.31 -6.26 -7.03
C GLY A 207 7.88 -7.68 -7.16
N GLY A 208 7.41 -8.63 -6.34
CA GLY A 208 7.87 -10.03 -6.38
C GLY A 208 7.73 -10.72 -7.75
N SER A 209 6.77 -10.26 -8.55
CA SER A 209 6.57 -10.67 -9.95
C SER A 209 7.84 -10.55 -10.81
N ALA A 210 8.57 -9.45 -10.67
CA ALA A 210 9.77 -9.15 -11.42
C ALA A 210 11.00 -9.78 -10.77
N LEU A 211 11.10 -9.66 -9.43
CA LEU A 211 12.22 -10.14 -8.62
C LEU A 211 12.33 -11.67 -8.53
N LEU A 212 11.22 -12.40 -8.68
CA LEU A 212 11.20 -13.86 -8.72
C LEU A 212 10.80 -14.36 -10.11
N THR A 213 11.72 -14.24 -11.07
CA THR A 213 11.52 -14.73 -12.45
C THR A 213 12.51 -15.83 -12.76
N TYR A 214 12.00 -17.02 -13.09
CA TYR A 214 12.82 -18.18 -13.44
C TYR A 214 12.18 -18.90 -14.62
N PRO A 215 12.66 -18.69 -15.87
CA PRO A 215 12.08 -19.29 -17.06
C PRO A 215 12.05 -20.83 -17.01
N VAL A 216 10.99 -21.43 -17.56
CA VAL A 216 10.94 -22.89 -17.76
C VAL A 216 11.82 -23.25 -18.96
N PRO A 217 12.82 -24.15 -18.83
CA PRO A 217 13.63 -24.55 -19.98
C PRO A 217 12.77 -25.14 -21.13
N PRO A 218 13.05 -24.81 -22.40
CA PRO A 218 14.20 -24.05 -22.89
C PRO A 218 13.96 -22.52 -23.01
N LEU A 219 12.91 -21.97 -22.38
CA LEU A 219 12.64 -20.53 -22.42
C LEU A 219 13.77 -19.71 -21.80
N THR A 220 13.98 -18.53 -22.36
CA THR A 220 14.89 -17.52 -21.84
C THR A 220 14.12 -16.35 -21.21
N LEU A 221 14.83 -15.48 -20.51
CA LEU A 221 14.27 -14.22 -20.03
C LEU A 221 13.73 -13.34 -21.18
N LYS A 222 14.41 -13.36 -22.34
CA LYS A 222 13.99 -12.60 -23.52
C LYS A 222 12.60 -13.03 -24.00
N ASP A 223 12.31 -14.33 -23.95
CA ASP A 223 11.01 -14.87 -24.37
C ASP A 223 9.88 -14.41 -23.44
N ILE A 224 10.11 -14.45 -22.12
CA ILE A 224 9.16 -13.97 -21.12
C ILE A 224 8.90 -12.47 -21.28
N ASN A 225 9.97 -11.67 -21.41
CA ASN A 225 9.85 -10.22 -21.54
C ASN A 225 9.14 -9.84 -22.85
N ARG A 226 9.48 -10.48 -23.98
CA ARG A 226 8.82 -10.23 -25.27
C ARG A 226 7.33 -10.58 -25.23
N THR A 227 6.98 -11.73 -24.66
CA THR A 227 5.58 -12.16 -24.51
C THR A 227 4.79 -11.19 -23.63
N THR A 228 5.39 -10.76 -22.52
CA THR A 228 4.76 -9.81 -21.59
C THR A 228 4.53 -8.46 -22.26
N GLN A 229 5.52 -7.94 -23.00
CA GLN A 229 5.39 -6.68 -23.75
C GLN A 229 4.30 -6.74 -24.82
N LEU A 230 4.20 -7.87 -25.55
CA LEU A 230 3.15 -8.06 -26.54
C LEU A 230 1.76 -8.04 -25.90
N LEU A 231 1.57 -8.72 -24.77
CA LEU A 231 0.30 -8.70 -24.05
C LEU A 231 -0.04 -7.29 -23.54
N GLN A 232 0.92 -6.59 -22.94
CA GLN A 232 0.72 -5.23 -22.43
C GLN A 232 0.35 -4.24 -23.54
N SER A 233 1.08 -4.26 -24.65
CA SER A 233 0.83 -3.38 -25.80
C SER A 233 -0.50 -3.66 -26.51
N ASN A 234 -1.09 -4.85 -26.32
CA ASN A 234 -2.42 -5.20 -26.83
C ASN A 234 -3.53 -5.07 -25.76
N GLY A 235 -3.25 -4.37 -24.65
CA GLY A 235 -4.27 -4.04 -23.64
C GLY A 235 -4.68 -5.21 -22.74
N ALA A 236 -3.84 -6.26 -22.63
CA ALA A 236 -4.14 -7.38 -21.75
C ALA A 236 -4.21 -6.96 -20.28
N ARG A 237 -5.23 -7.46 -19.58
CA ARG A 237 -5.40 -7.20 -18.14
C ARG A 237 -4.30 -7.93 -17.36
N ILE A 238 -3.92 -7.38 -16.20
CA ILE A 238 -2.87 -7.98 -15.36
C ILE A 238 -3.16 -9.44 -14.97
N THR A 239 -4.44 -9.78 -14.75
CA THR A 239 -4.89 -11.15 -14.45
C THR A 239 -4.64 -12.11 -15.62
N GLU A 240 -4.81 -11.65 -16.86
CA GLU A 240 -4.58 -12.42 -18.09
C GLU A 240 -3.08 -12.58 -18.36
N ILE A 241 -2.30 -11.52 -18.18
CA ILE A 241 -0.84 -11.59 -18.25
C ILE A 241 -0.30 -12.59 -17.22
N ASN A 242 -0.83 -12.56 -15.99
CA ASN A 242 -0.44 -13.48 -14.93
C ASN A 242 -0.79 -14.94 -15.25
N ALA A 243 -1.93 -15.21 -15.90
CA ALA A 243 -2.31 -16.57 -16.30
C ALA A 243 -1.26 -17.20 -17.23
N ILE A 244 -0.72 -16.43 -18.19
CA ILE A 244 0.36 -16.87 -19.07
C ILE A 244 1.68 -16.99 -18.29
N ARG A 245 2.05 -15.97 -17.52
CA ARG A 245 3.29 -15.94 -16.71
C ARG A 245 3.45 -17.14 -15.78
N LYS A 246 2.37 -17.62 -15.17
CA LYS A 246 2.37 -18.81 -14.30
C LYS A 246 2.79 -20.09 -15.03
N ARG A 247 2.67 -20.15 -16.35
CA ARG A 247 3.03 -21.33 -17.16
C ARG A 247 4.44 -21.26 -17.75
N ILE A 248 4.94 -20.05 -18.01
CA ILE A 248 6.27 -19.84 -18.61
C ILE A 248 7.38 -19.60 -17.58
N SER A 249 7.06 -19.62 -16.28
CA SER A 249 8.00 -19.43 -15.18
C SER A 249 7.92 -20.58 -14.17
N ALA A 250 9.03 -21.25 -13.89
CA ALA A 250 9.12 -22.46 -13.06
C ALA A 250 8.87 -22.23 -11.56
N VAL A 251 8.82 -20.97 -11.12
CA VAL A 251 8.60 -20.58 -9.72
C VAL A 251 7.22 -19.96 -9.45
N LYS A 252 6.46 -19.59 -10.49
CA LYS A 252 5.14 -18.95 -10.36
C LYS A 252 4.04 -20.01 -10.34
N GLY A 253 2.83 -19.66 -9.89
CA GLY A 253 1.68 -20.58 -9.88
C GLY A 253 1.91 -21.86 -9.08
N GLY A 254 2.50 -21.75 -7.90
CA GLY A 254 2.86 -22.88 -7.06
C GLY A 254 4.17 -23.55 -7.48
N GLY A 255 4.87 -23.01 -8.48
CA GLY A 255 6.16 -23.52 -8.93
C GLY A 255 7.22 -23.53 -7.84
N LEU A 256 7.19 -22.55 -6.91
CA LEU A 256 8.10 -22.50 -5.77
C LEU A 256 7.80 -23.61 -4.74
N LEU A 257 6.52 -23.96 -4.51
CA LEU A 257 6.14 -25.11 -3.66
C LEU A 257 6.76 -26.42 -4.16
N ARG A 258 6.95 -26.55 -5.47
CA ARG A 258 7.47 -27.76 -6.11
C ARG A 258 8.99 -27.90 -6.00
N GLN A 259 9.68 -26.86 -5.53
CA GLN A 259 11.14 -26.87 -5.42
C GLN A 259 11.64 -27.53 -4.14
N THR A 260 10.77 -27.97 -3.22
CA THR A 260 11.20 -28.55 -1.95
C THR A 260 10.15 -29.51 -1.38
N THR A 261 10.56 -30.38 -0.46
CA THR A 261 9.65 -31.17 0.39
C THR A 261 9.57 -30.64 1.82
N ALA A 262 10.34 -29.58 2.14
CA ALA A 262 10.35 -28.96 3.46
C ALA A 262 9.00 -28.34 3.84
N GLN A 263 8.79 -28.16 5.15
CA GLN A 263 7.67 -27.37 5.63
C GLN A 263 7.83 -25.92 5.17
N MET A 264 6.74 -25.28 4.74
CA MET A 264 6.81 -23.93 4.19
C MET A 264 5.90 -22.95 4.94
N LEU A 265 6.49 -21.89 5.47
CA LEU A 265 5.79 -20.75 6.07
C LEU A 265 5.97 -19.52 5.17
N SER A 266 4.90 -19.00 4.59
CA SER A 266 4.95 -17.79 3.76
C SER A 266 4.40 -16.59 4.52
N LEU A 267 5.19 -15.53 4.68
CA LEU A 267 4.78 -14.25 5.25
C LEU A 267 4.61 -13.23 4.13
N ILE A 268 3.40 -12.69 3.97
CA ILE A 268 2.99 -11.95 2.78
C ILE A 268 2.58 -10.53 3.15
N LEU A 269 3.23 -9.56 2.51
CA LEU A 269 2.78 -8.17 2.42
C LEU A 269 2.13 -7.96 1.05
N SER A 270 0.84 -7.68 1.02
CA SER A 270 0.09 -7.55 -0.24
C SER A 270 0.07 -6.12 -0.76
N ASP A 271 0.44 -5.98 -2.04
CA ASP A 271 0.25 -4.80 -2.88
C ASP A 271 -0.82 -5.04 -3.97
N VAL A 272 -1.73 -5.98 -3.74
CA VAL A 272 -2.79 -6.35 -4.69
C VAL A 272 -4.15 -6.15 -4.03
N VAL A 273 -5.06 -5.48 -4.75
CA VAL A 273 -6.44 -5.27 -4.31
C VAL A 273 -7.11 -6.60 -3.96
N ASP A 274 -7.79 -6.62 -2.82
CA ASP A 274 -8.49 -7.78 -2.22
C ASP A 274 -7.60 -8.99 -1.85
N ASP A 275 -6.28 -8.83 -1.91
CA ASP A 275 -5.27 -9.80 -1.47
C ASP A 275 -5.41 -11.24 -2.03
N PRO A 276 -5.77 -11.48 -3.30
CA PRO A 276 -5.85 -12.84 -3.83
C PRO A 276 -4.46 -13.47 -3.89
N LEU A 277 -4.19 -14.45 -3.02
CA LEU A 277 -2.87 -15.08 -2.87
C LEU A 277 -2.30 -15.64 -4.19
N ALA A 278 -3.17 -16.14 -5.08
CA ALA A 278 -2.76 -16.65 -6.40
C ALA A 278 -2.26 -15.56 -7.36
N SER A 279 -2.54 -14.28 -7.07
CA SER A 279 -2.12 -13.12 -7.86
C SER A 279 -0.90 -12.42 -7.26
N ILE A 280 -0.75 -12.40 -5.94
CA ILE A 280 0.41 -11.78 -5.25
C ILE A 280 1.69 -12.47 -5.72
N ALA A 281 2.59 -11.72 -6.36
CA ALA A 281 3.78 -12.23 -7.05
C ALA A 281 3.52 -13.41 -8.03
N SER A 282 2.30 -13.52 -8.57
CA SER A 282 1.78 -14.69 -9.32
C SER A 282 1.73 -16.01 -8.54
N GLY A 283 1.45 -15.94 -7.24
CA GLY A 283 1.16 -17.09 -6.39
C GLY A 283 2.24 -18.17 -6.37
N PRO A 284 3.52 -17.85 -6.11
CA PRO A 284 4.61 -18.84 -6.12
C PRO A 284 4.41 -19.94 -5.06
N THR A 285 3.75 -19.62 -3.95
CA THR A 285 3.51 -20.49 -2.79
C THR A 285 2.06 -21.02 -2.72
N VAL A 286 1.31 -20.90 -3.83
CA VAL A 286 -0.10 -21.32 -3.93
C VAL A 286 -0.30 -22.16 -5.20
N PRO A 287 -0.94 -23.34 -5.12
CA PRO A 287 -1.19 -24.15 -6.31
C PRO A 287 -1.96 -23.39 -7.40
N ASN A 288 -1.49 -23.48 -8.65
CA ASN A 288 -2.21 -22.89 -9.78
C ASN A 288 -3.50 -23.68 -10.08
N LYS A 289 -4.64 -22.98 -10.03
CA LYS A 289 -5.97 -23.52 -10.35
C LYS A 289 -6.53 -23.00 -11.67
N ASP A 290 -5.75 -22.21 -12.41
CA ASP A 290 -6.16 -21.67 -13.71
C ASP A 290 -6.34 -22.81 -14.72
N ASP A 291 -7.36 -22.70 -15.57
CA ASP A 291 -7.59 -23.62 -16.68
C ASP A 291 -6.30 -23.75 -17.54
N PRO A 292 -5.77 -24.98 -17.75
CA PRO A 292 -4.60 -25.22 -18.60
C PRO A 292 -4.70 -24.65 -20.01
N GLY A 293 -5.90 -24.57 -20.60
CA GLY A 293 -6.10 -24.01 -21.94
C GLY A 293 -6.20 -22.49 -21.99
N LEU A 294 -6.35 -21.81 -20.85
CA LEU A 294 -6.53 -20.36 -20.78
C LEU A 294 -5.38 -19.56 -21.45
N PRO A 295 -4.09 -19.86 -21.22
CA PRO A 295 -2.98 -19.14 -21.84
C PRO A 295 -3.06 -19.08 -23.36
N LEU A 296 -3.31 -20.22 -24.03
CA LEU A 296 -3.42 -20.28 -25.49
C LEU A 296 -4.61 -19.46 -25.99
N ARG A 297 -5.78 -19.60 -25.33
CA ARG A 297 -6.96 -18.78 -25.66
C ARG A 297 -6.72 -17.28 -25.49
N LEU A 298 -5.86 -16.88 -24.54
CA LEU A 298 -5.49 -15.48 -24.37
C LEU A 298 -4.56 -14.98 -25.48
N LEU A 299 -3.62 -15.80 -25.94
CA LEU A 299 -2.81 -15.46 -27.12
C LEU A 299 -3.68 -15.30 -28.38
N ASP A 300 -4.69 -16.16 -28.54
CA ASP A 300 -5.66 -16.08 -29.63
C ASP A 300 -6.57 -14.84 -29.50
N LYS A 301 -7.09 -14.55 -28.29
CA LYS A 301 -7.91 -13.38 -27.98
C LYS A 301 -7.26 -12.06 -28.41
N TYR A 302 -5.94 -11.95 -28.22
CA TYR A 302 -5.19 -10.74 -28.57
C TYR A 302 -4.55 -10.80 -29.97
N HIS A 303 -4.78 -11.86 -30.74
CA HIS A 303 -4.18 -12.05 -32.08
C HIS A 303 -2.66 -11.90 -32.08
N ILE A 304 -2.00 -12.54 -31.11
CA ILE A 304 -0.54 -12.50 -30.92
C ILE A 304 0.13 -13.88 -30.87
N ARG A 305 -0.62 -14.98 -31.08
CA ARG A 305 -0.07 -16.35 -31.01
C ARG A 305 1.08 -16.60 -31.98
N ASP A 306 0.99 -16.03 -33.17
CA ASP A 306 2.00 -16.04 -34.23
C ASP A 306 3.13 -15.00 -34.02
N LYS A 307 2.96 -14.07 -33.08
CA LYS A 307 3.91 -12.98 -32.80
C LYS A 307 4.79 -13.24 -31.58
N VAL A 308 4.34 -14.09 -30.66
CA VAL A 308 5.17 -14.54 -29.53
C VAL A 308 6.26 -15.51 -30.01
N PRO A 309 7.39 -15.65 -29.30
CA PRO A 309 8.41 -16.63 -29.66
C PRO A 309 7.82 -18.04 -29.79
N PRO A 310 8.14 -18.82 -30.85
CA PRO A 310 7.53 -20.14 -31.08
C PRO A 310 7.67 -21.09 -29.89
N VAL A 311 8.82 -21.07 -29.22
CA VAL A 311 9.10 -21.84 -28.00
C VAL A 311 8.11 -21.57 -26.87
N VAL A 312 7.51 -20.38 -26.79
CA VAL A 312 6.47 -20.06 -25.80
C VAL A 312 5.21 -20.84 -26.10
N VAL A 313 4.79 -20.89 -27.37
CA VAL A 313 3.61 -21.66 -27.79
C VAL A 313 3.84 -23.15 -27.53
N GLU A 314 5.01 -23.68 -27.88
CA GLU A 314 5.38 -25.08 -27.61
C GLU A 314 5.30 -25.41 -26.11
N VAL A 315 5.80 -24.53 -25.22
CA VAL A 315 5.73 -24.73 -23.77
C VAL A 315 4.29 -24.66 -23.25
N LEU A 316 3.44 -23.79 -23.82
CA LEU A 316 2.04 -23.67 -23.44
C LEU A 316 1.18 -24.85 -23.94
N GLU A 317 1.53 -25.43 -25.10
CA GLU A 317 0.85 -26.59 -25.69
C GLU A 317 1.21 -27.91 -25.00
N ARG A 318 2.38 -28.00 -24.36
CA ARG A 318 2.73 -29.15 -23.52
C ARG A 318 1.70 -29.27 -22.40
N VAL A 319 0.77 -30.22 -22.56
CA VAL A 319 -0.21 -30.56 -21.53
C VAL A 319 0.58 -30.92 -20.28
N VAL A 320 0.43 -30.10 -19.24
CA VAL A 320 0.99 -30.38 -17.91
C VAL A 320 0.13 -31.44 -17.21
N SER A 321 -0.24 -32.50 -17.94
CA SER A 321 -0.99 -33.67 -17.43
C SER A 321 -0.18 -34.47 -16.43
N HIS A 322 1.14 -34.22 -16.34
CA HIS A 322 2.08 -35.05 -15.57
C HIS A 322 2.53 -34.44 -14.24
N LEU A 323 2.26 -33.16 -13.96
CA LEU A 323 2.58 -32.61 -12.64
C LEU A 323 1.38 -32.81 -11.71
N GLY A 324 1.45 -33.87 -10.90
CA GLY A 324 0.53 -34.07 -9.78
C GLY A 324 0.49 -32.86 -8.83
N PRO A 325 -0.43 -32.83 -7.85
CA PRO A 325 -0.46 -31.74 -6.86
C PRO A 325 0.91 -31.60 -6.16
N PRO A 326 1.31 -30.38 -5.75
CA PRO A 326 2.52 -30.20 -4.95
C PRO A 326 2.47 -31.10 -3.69
N THR A 327 3.58 -31.76 -3.38
CA THR A 327 3.71 -32.59 -2.17
C THR A 327 3.82 -31.74 -0.90
N THR A 328 4.38 -30.54 -1.02
CA THR A 328 4.47 -29.55 0.04
C THR A 328 3.27 -28.61 0.04
N GLN A 329 2.72 -28.37 1.24
CA GLN A 329 1.77 -27.30 1.48
C GLN A 329 2.48 -26.13 2.17
N SER A 330 2.00 -24.91 1.93
CA SER A 330 2.48 -23.73 2.63
C SER A 330 1.41 -23.14 3.54
N LEU A 331 1.81 -22.87 4.79
CA LEU A 331 1.11 -21.95 5.67
C LEU A 331 1.31 -20.53 5.15
N ASN A 332 0.33 -20.01 4.40
CA ASN A 332 0.37 -18.66 3.86
C ASN A 332 -0.30 -17.69 4.83
N VAL A 333 0.46 -16.72 5.33
CA VAL A 333 0.01 -15.71 6.30
C VAL A 333 0.15 -14.32 5.70
N LEU A 334 -1.00 -13.68 5.48
CA LEU A 334 -1.05 -12.27 5.11
C LEU A 334 -0.77 -11.42 6.37
N ILE A 335 0.43 -10.83 6.44
CA ILE A 335 0.86 -10.05 7.59
C ILE A 335 0.49 -8.57 7.46
N GLY A 336 0.28 -8.07 6.24
CA GLY A 336 -0.11 -6.68 6.00
C GLY A 336 -0.67 -6.43 4.60
N ASN A 337 -1.53 -5.41 4.51
CA ASN A 337 -2.21 -4.93 3.31
C ASN A 337 -2.71 -3.48 3.55
N ASN A 338 -3.39 -2.89 2.56
CA ASN A 338 -3.91 -1.52 2.66
C ASN A 338 -4.98 -1.36 3.76
N LYS A 339 -5.69 -2.42 4.11
CA LYS A 339 -6.73 -2.41 5.14
C LYS A 339 -6.14 -2.25 6.54
N VAL A 340 -4.96 -2.81 6.81
CA VAL A 340 -4.23 -2.58 8.07
C VAL A 340 -3.90 -1.09 8.21
N MET A 341 -3.31 -0.49 7.17
CA MET A 341 -3.00 0.94 7.13
C MET A 341 -4.26 1.80 7.30
N SER A 342 -5.28 1.57 6.48
CA SER A 342 -6.50 2.38 6.45
C SER A 342 -7.24 2.38 7.80
N ARG A 343 -7.27 1.22 8.48
CA ARG A 343 -7.83 1.12 9.83
C ARG A 343 -7.02 1.90 10.86
N ALA A 344 -5.69 1.86 10.78
CA ALA A 344 -4.84 2.66 11.67
C ALA A 344 -5.08 4.15 11.48
N VAL A 345 -5.19 4.62 10.23
CA VAL A 345 -5.54 6.00 9.89
C VAL A 345 -6.90 6.38 10.50
N CYS A 346 -7.94 5.56 10.30
CA CYS A 346 -9.26 5.83 10.88
C CYS A 346 -9.23 5.89 12.41
N LEU A 347 -8.43 5.04 13.07
CA LEU A 347 -8.30 5.03 14.53
C LEU A 347 -7.61 6.31 15.03
N LEU A 348 -6.48 6.70 14.43
CA LEU A 348 -5.80 7.93 14.80
C LEU A 348 -6.70 9.15 14.56
N ALA A 349 -7.41 9.22 13.43
CA ALA A 349 -8.35 10.30 13.16
C ALA A 349 -9.42 10.44 14.25
N ARG A 350 -9.97 9.33 14.76
CA ARG A 350 -10.92 9.35 15.89
C ARG A 350 -10.28 9.89 17.16
N GLN A 351 -9.05 9.49 17.46
CA GLN A 351 -8.30 9.98 18.62
C GLN A 351 -7.99 11.49 18.50
N THR A 352 -7.85 12.01 17.29
CA THR A 352 -7.70 13.46 17.00
C THR A 352 -9.04 14.21 16.92
N GLY A 353 -10.17 13.56 17.21
CA GLY A 353 -11.49 14.21 17.32
C GLY A 353 -12.37 14.12 16.06
N TYR A 354 -11.89 13.50 14.98
CA TYR A 354 -12.67 13.32 13.75
C TYR A 354 -13.75 12.26 13.93
N GLN A 355 -14.86 12.43 13.23
CA GLN A 355 -15.70 11.30 12.87
C GLN A 355 -15.06 10.63 11.64
N SER A 356 -14.51 9.42 11.80
CA SER A 356 -13.80 8.74 10.70
C SER A 356 -14.58 7.57 10.10
N TYR A 357 -14.50 7.46 8.78
CA TYR A 357 -15.18 6.44 7.98
C TYR A 357 -14.18 5.78 7.02
N LEU A 358 -14.15 4.45 7.01
CA LEU A 358 -13.40 3.67 6.02
C LEU A 358 -14.36 3.38 4.87
N LEU A 359 -14.20 4.09 3.76
CA LEU A 359 -15.08 4.03 2.61
C LEU A 359 -14.91 2.72 1.84
N THR A 360 -13.68 2.43 1.40
CA THR A 360 -13.33 1.20 0.70
C THR A 360 -11.83 0.92 0.82
N THR A 361 -11.45 -0.34 0.69
CA THR A 361 -10.04 -0.79 0.56
C THR A 361 -9.79 -1.47 -0.78
N SER A 362 -10.74 -1.36 -1.70
CA SER A 362 -10.71 -2.06 -2.97
C SER A 362 -10.76 -1.10 -4.16
N LEU A 363 -10.46 0.19 -3.93
CA LEU A 363 -10.63 1.24 -4.91
C LEU A 363 -9.77 0.98 -6.16
N VAL A 364 -10.43 0.76 -7.30
CA VAL A 364 -9.80 0.78 -8.62
C VAL A 364 -10.57 1.71 -9.55
N GLY A 365 -9.91 2.20 -10.59
CA GLY A 365 -10.49 3.13 -11.54
C GLY A 365 -9.45 4.03 -12.17
N GLU A 366 -9.91 4.89 -13.07
CA GLU A 366 -9.05 5.94 -13.65
C GLU A 366 -8.89 7.08 -12.62
N SER A 367 -7.66 7.55 -12.42
CA SER A 367 -7.28 8.48 -11.36
C SER A 367 -8.05 9.80 -11.43
N ARG A 368 -8.29 10.38 -12.62
CA ARG A 368 -9.07 11.62 -12.77
C ARG A 368 -10.53 11.41 -12.40
N HIS A 369 -11.12 10.28 -12.77
CA HIS A 369 -12.51 9.94 -12.41
C HIS A 369 -12.68 9.81 -10.90
N VAL A 370 -11.76 9.09 -10.24
CA VAL A 370 -11.76 8.95 -8.78
C VAL A 370 -11.54 10.31 -8.11
N GLY A 371 -10.63 11.14 -8.63
CA GLY A 371 -10.36 12.48 -8.09
C GLY A 371 -11.59 13.39 -8.12
N ARG A 372 -12.29 13.43 -9.26
CA ARG A 372 -13.58 14.15 -9.37
C ARG A 372 -14.62 13.62 -8.39
N ALA A 373 -14.75 12.29 -8.28
CA ALA A 373 -15.71 11.67 -7.35
C ALA A 373 -15.40 11.99 -5.87
N MET A 374 -14.13 12.13 -5.49
CA MET A 374 -13.74 12.56 -4.14
C MET A 374 -14.16 14.01 -3.85
N ALA A 375 -14.03 14.91 -4.83
CA ALA A 375 -14.49 16.30 -4.71
C ALA A 375 -16.02 16.39 -4.64
N GLN A 376 -16.72 15.63 -5.48
CA GLN A 376 -18.17 15.53 -5.49
C GLN A 376 -18.71 14.92 -4.18
N LEU A 377 -18.04 13.91 -3.62
CA LEU A 377 -18.36 13.37 -2.30
C LEU A 377 -18.25 14.46 -1.23
N ALA A 378 -17.18 15.25 -1.22
CA ALA A 378 -17.03 16.33 -0.26
C ALA A 378 -18.18 17.34 -0.33
N PHE A 379 -18.57 17.70 -1.56
CA PHE A 379 -19.69 18.59 -1.81
C PHE A 379 -21.03 17.99 -1.35
N TYR A 380 -21.30 16.73 -1.69
CA TYR A 380 -22.49 15.98 -1.27
C TYR A 380 -22.60 15.91 0.27
N LEU A 381 -21.50 15.64 0.97
CA LEU A 381 -21.49 15.62 2.44
C LEU A 381 -21.81 16.99 3.04
N CYS A 382 -21.37 18.09 2.42
CA CYS A 382 -21.69 19.43 2.88
C CYS A 382 -23.12 19.89 2.59
N TYR A 383 -23.63 19.65 1.38
CA TYR A 383 -24.83 20.33 0.85
C TYR A 383 -25.95 19.41 0.39
N GLY A 384 -25.72 18.09 0.32
CA GLY A 384 -26.73 17.12 -0.11
C GLY A 384 -26.94 17.11 -1.63
N ASP A 385 -28.08 16.55 -2.06
CA ASP A 385 -28.38 16.29 -3.48
C ASP A 385 -28.73 17.56 -4.28
N SER A 386 -29.18 18.61 -3.60
CA SER A 386 -29.87 19.73 -4.25
C SER A 386 -28.97 20.70 -5.05
N VAL A 387 -27.66 20.44 -5.16
CA VAL A 387 -26.71 21.47 -5.61
C VAL A 387 -25.58 20.98 -6.54
N VAL A 388 -25.56 19.71 -7.00
CA VAL A 388 -24.57 19.27 -8.00
C VAL A 388 -25.12 19.51 -9.42
N PRO A 389 -24.70 20.54 -10.17
CA PRO A 389 -25.52 21.06 -11.28
C PRO A 389 -25.44 20.29 -12.62
N VAL A 390 -24.93 19.05 -12.68
CA VAL A 390 -24.41 18.53 -13.98
C VAL A 390 -24.72 17.06 -14.31
N ALA A 391 -25.38 16.28 -13.45
CA ALA A 391 -25.68 14.87 -13.75
C ALA A 391 -27.13 14.50 -13.44
N HIS A 392 -27.69 13.56 -14.22
CA HIS A 392 -29.03 13.01 -13.98
C HIS A 392 -29.12 12.20 -12.66
N ASP A 393 -27.99 11.72 -12.13
CA ASP A 393 -27.87 11.04 -10.83
C ASP A 393 -26.42 11.13 -10.27
N PRO A 394 -26.07 12.24 -9.60
CA PRO A 394 -24.69 12.49 -9.15
C PRO A 394 -24.22 11.51 -8.05
N VAL A 395 -25.13 11.03 -7.20
CA VAL A 395 -24.75 10.13 -6.09
C VAL A 395 -24.40 8.74 -6.61
N THR A 396 -25.12 8.25 -7.62
CA THR A 396 -24.78 6.98 -8.29
C THR A 396 -23.41 7.05 -8.97
N GLU A 397 -23.07 8.18 -9.62
CA GLU A 397 -21.75 8.36 -10.22
C GLU A 397 -20.63 8.36 -9.18
N ILE A 398 -20.81 9.05 -8.04
CA ILE A 398 -19.88 9.01 -6.91
C ILE A 398 -19.71 7.56 -6.42
N ALA A 399 -20.82 6.83 -6.24
CA ALA A 399 -20.79 5.45 -5.75
C ALA A 399 -20.02 4.51 -6.69
N GLN A 400 -20.24 4.63 -8.00
CA GLN A 400 -19.55 3.84 -9.01
C GLN A 400 -18.05 4.13 -9.05
N ASN A 401 -17.67 5.41 -9.12
CA ASN A 401 -16.27 5.82 -9.22
C ASN A 401 -15.47 5.56 -7.93
N LEU A 402 -16.13 5.59 -6.76
CA LEU A 402 -15.50 5.26 -5.47
C LEU A 402 -15.68 3.79 -5.06
N GLN A 403 -16.31 2.98 -5.92
CA GLN A 403 -16.53 1.54 -5.72
C GLN A 403 -17.19 1.19 -4.39
N VAL A 404 -18.27 1.91 -4.10
CA VAL A 404 -19.12 1.68 -2.94
C VAL A 404 -20.57 1.55 -3.37
N ARG A 405 -21.40 0.99 -2.50
CA ARG A 405 -22.83 0.91 -2.73
C ARG A 405 -23.46 2.26 -2.39
N TYR A 406 -24.50 2.63 -3.14
CA TYR A 406 -25.29 3.85 -2.90
C TYR A 406 -25.68 4.02 -1.40
N ARG A 407 -26.18 2.94 -0.77
CA ARG A 407 -26.56 2.93 0.64
C ARG A 407 -25.42 3.26 1.62
N GLU A 408 -24.17 2.96 1.25
CA GLU A 408 -23.00 3.29 2.08
C GLU A 408 -22.73 4.80 2.06
N LEU A 409 -23.01 5.48 0.94
CA LEU A 409 -22.93 6.93 0.84
C LEU A 409 -24.05 7.63 1.64
N GLU A 410 -25.27 7.10 1.64
CA GLU A 410 -26.37 7.61 2.49
C GLU A 410 -26.00 7.52 3.97
N GLN A 411 -25.48 6.36 4.42
CA GLN A 411 -25.05 6.18 5.81
C GLN A 411 -23.89 7.12 6.18
N LEU A 412 -22.96 7.34 5.26
CA LEU A 412 -21.87 8.28 5.44
C LEU A 412 -22.41 9.72 5.55
N LYS A 413 -23.38 10.10 4.72
CA LYS A 413 -24.03 11.41 4.75
C LYS A 413 -24.70 11.68 6.09
N GLU A 414 -25.55 10.77 6.57
CA GLU A 414 -26.18 10.89 7.88
C GLU A 414 -25.15 10.98 9.03
N SER A 415 -24.09 10.16 8.96
CA SER A 415 -23.01 10.21 9.94
C SER A 415 -22.26 11.53 9.89
N ALA A 416 -22.12 12.13 8.71
CA ALA A 416 -21.43 13.39 8.51
C ALA A 416 -22.26 14.55 9.09
N GLU A 417 -23.57 14.59 8.82
CA GLU A 417 -24.49 15.58 9.38
C GLU A 417 -24.46 15.58 10.91
N ARG A 418 -24.60 14.42 11.55
CA ARG A 418 -24.50 14.30 13.01
C ARG A 418 -23.16 14.82 13.55
N ALA A 419 -22.06 14.57 12.86
CA ALA A 419 -20.76 15.05 13.32
C ALA A 419 -20.63 16.56 13.14
N PHE A 420 -21.13 17.13 12.05
CA PHE A 420 -21.14 18.57 11.82
C PHE A 420 -21.99 19.30 12.86
N ASP A 421 -23.13 18.74 13.27
CA ASP A 421 -23.98 19.30 14.33
C ASP A 421 -23.26 19.31 15.69
N MET A 422 -22.33 18.37 15.91
CA MET A 422 -21.44 18.34 17.07
C MET A 422 -20.14 19.16 16.88
N GLY A 423 -19.99 19.89 15.78
CA GLY A 423 -18.77 20.66 15.46
C GLY A 423 -17.53 19.80 15.18
N ARG A 424 -17.71 18.50 14.88
CA ARG A 424 -16.62 17.56 14.62
C ARG A 424 -16.31 17.50 13.12
N PRO A 425 -15.02 17.50 12.72
CA PRO A 425 -14.64 17.27 11.34
C PRO A 425 -14.79 15.79 10.95
N ILE A 426 -14.91 15.52 9.64
CA ILE A 426 -14.98 14.18 9.06
C ILE A 426 -13.62 13.80 8.48
N CYS A 427 -13.26 12.53 8.58
CA CYS A 427 -12.14 11.91 7.87
C CYS A 427 -12.65 10.67 7.12
N VAL A 428 -12.72 10.75 5.80
CA VAL A 428 -13.06 9.61 4.93
C VAL A 428 -11.77 9.04 4.38
N VAL A 429 -11.58 7.72 4.52
CA VAL A 429 -10.40 7.00 4.05
C VAL A 429 -10.82 6.03 2.96
N ALA A 430 -10.14 6.05 1.82
CA ALA A 430 -10.24 5.05 0.77
C ALA A 430 -8.83 4.56 0.41
N ALA A 431 -8.70 3.30 -0.01
CA ALA A 431 -7.43 2.74 -0.42
C ALA A 431 -7.62 1.74 -1.56
N GLY A 432 -6.59 1.57 -2.38
CA GLY A 432 -6.61 0.70 -3.55
C GLY A 432 -5.53 1.11 -4.54
N GLU A 433 -5.73 0.79 -5.81
CA GLU A 433 -4.74 1.04 -6.87
C GLU A 433 -5.47 1.63 -8.09
N THR A 434 -5.31 2.93 -8.32
CA THR A 434 -5.91 3.60 -9.48
C THR A 434 -5.02 3.42 -10.73
N THR A 435 -5.43 3.98 -11.86
CA THR A 435 -4.68 3.91 -13.13
C THR A 435 -4.73 5.24 -13.85
N VAL A 436 -3.67 5.54 -14.61
CA VAL A 436 -3.58 6.75 -15.45
C VAL A 436 -3.60 6.32 -16.91
N HIS A 437 -4.38 7.03 -17.72
CA HIS A 437 -4.27 6.97 -19.17
C HIS A 437 -3.27 8.04 -19.66
N VAL A 438 -2.05 7.60 -20.00
CA VAL A 438 -0.97 8.50 -20.42
C VAL A 438 -1.17 8.86 -21.90
N THR A 439 -1.41 10.14 -22.16
CA THR A 439 -1.64 10.69 -23.51
C THR A 439 -0.73 11.87 -23.82
N GLY A 440 -0.29 12.61 -22.79
CA GLY A 440 0.61 13.74 -22.89
C GLY A 440 2.07 13.39 -22.56
N PRO A 441 3.00 14.32 -22.85
CA PRO A 441 4.44 14.15 -22.64
C PRO A 441 4.90 14.49 -21.22
N GLY A 442 3.98 14.89 -20.34
CA GLY A 442 4.26 15.36 -19.00
C GLY A 442 4.77 14.27 -18.06
N LYS A 443 5.11 14.69 -16.84
CA LYS A 443 5.52 13.81 -15.76
C LYS A 443 4.51 13.84 -14.63
N GLY A 444 4.11 12.67 -14.15
CA GLY A 444 3.12 12.56 -13.09
C GLY A 444 2.95 11.13 -12.62
N GLY A 445 1.92 10.92 -11.81
CA GLY A 445 1.53 9.63 -11.30
C GLY A 445 0.05 9.62 -10.94
N ARG A 446 -0.44 8.46 -10.54
CA ARG A 446 -1.86 8.21 -10.25
C ARG A 446 -2.37 9.04 -9.09
N CYS A 447 -1.60 9.13 -8.00
CA CYS A 447 -1.98 9.91 -6.84
C CYS A 447 -1.95 11.41 -7.12
N GLN A 448 -0.95 11.89 -7.86
CA GLN A 448 -0.86 13.28 -8.28
C GLN A 448 -1.98 13.66 -9.26
N GLU A 449 -2.28 12.84 -10.27
CA GLU A 449 -3.39 13.11 -11.19
C GLU A 449 -4.75 13.08 -10.50
N LEU A 450 -4.96 12.15 -9.56
CA LEU A 450 -6.17 12.11 -8.74
C LEU A 450 -6.32 13.40 -7.93
N ALA A 451 -5.26 13.84 -7.26
CA ALA A 451 -5.27 15.07 -6.47
C ALA A 451 -5.53 16.30 -7.36
N LEU A 452 -4.89 16.41 -8.53
CA LEU A 452 -5.08 17.54 -9.44
C LEU A 452 -6.50 17.58 -10.04
N ALA A 453 -7.04 16.41 -10.43
CA ALA A 453 -8.42 16.30 -10.88
C ALA A 453 -9.43 16.67 -9.78
N ALA A 454 -9.15 16.28 -8.52
CA ALA A 454 -9.94 16.69 -7.38
C ALA A 454 -9.88 18.22 -7.18
N ALA A 455 -8.71 18.86 -7.32
CA ALA A 455 -8.58 20.31 -7.19
C ALA A 455 -9.43 21.09 -8.20
N ILE A 456 -9.42 20.66 -9.46
CA ILE A 456 -10.20 21.27 -10.55
C ILE A 456 -11.71 21.15 -10.25
N GLU A 457 -12.16 19.96 -9.84
CA GLU A 457 -13.58 19.76 -9.51
C GLU A 457 -14.00 20.49 -8.24
N LEU A 458 -13.11 20.60 -7.24
CA LEU A 458 -13.34 21.41 -6.05
C LEU A 458 -13.52 22.89 -6.39
N ASP A 459 -12.68 23.44 -7.27
CA ASP A 459 -12.81 24.82 -7.74
C ASP A 459 -14.16 25.07 -8.42
N ARG A 460 -14.53 24.16 -9.32
CA ARG A 460 -15.82 24.18 -10.03
C ARG A 460 -17.02 24.14 -9.07
N LEU A 461 -16.95 23.36 -8.00
CA LEU A 461 -18.07 23.16 -7.08
C LEU A 461 -18.14 24.21 -5.97
N PHE A 462 -17.01 24.68 -5.45
CA PHE A 462 -16.98 25.53 -4.25
C PHE A 462 -16.70 27.00 -4.54
N ASN A 463 -16.06 27.35 -5.66
CA ASN A 463 -15.72 28.74 -5.99
C ASN A 463 -16.60 29.36 -7.09
N HIS A 464 -17.56 28.60 -7.65
CA HIS A 464 -18.49 29.13 -8.63
C HIS A 464 -19.45 30.17 -8.01
N ALA A 465 -19.58 31.33 -8.66
CA ALA A 465 -20.29 32.50 -8.14
C ALA A 465 -21.77 32.25 -7.77
N GLU A 466 -22.40 31.27 -8.42
CA GLU A 466 -23.81 30.90 -8.21
C GLU A 466 -24.04 29.89 -7.08
N LEU A 467 -23.02 29.11 -6.70
CA LEU A 467 -23.18 28.01 -5.73
C LEU A 467 -23.00 28.45 -4.27
N ARG A 468 -22.52 29.69 -4.04
CA ARG A 468 -22.15 30.32 -2.75
C ARG A 468 -22.26 29.42 -1.52
N PRO A 469 -21.43 28.37 -1.40
CA PRO A 469 -21.58 27.44 -0.31
C PRO A 469 -20.98 28.08 0.95
N GLN A 470 -21.66 27.94 2.09
CA GLN A 470 -21.11 28.32 3.39
C GLN A 470 -19.70 27.76 3.58
N ARG A 471 -18.85 28.50 4.30
CA ARG A 471 -17.41 28.25 4.51
C ARG A 471 -17.11 26.81 4.96
N ALA A 472 -16.76 25.92 4.03
CA ALA A 472 -16.16 24.62 4.32
C ALA A 472 -14.62 24.75 4.28
N GLU A 473 -13.94 23.98 5.12
CA GLU A 473 -12.51 23.73 4.95
C GLU A 473 -12.33 22.25 4.66
N LEU A 474 -11.59 21.91 3.62
CA LEU A 474 -11.34 20.53 3.26
C LEU A 474 -9.94 20.30 2.69
N VAL A 475 -9.55 19.04 2.72
CA VAL A 475 -8.30 18.53 2.20
C VAL A 475 -8.59 17.20 1.50
N VAL A 476 -8.15 17.06 0.27
CA VAL A 476 -8.02 15.76 -0.39
C VAL A 476 -6.54 15.42 -0.48
N LEU A 477 -6.16 14.24 0.01
CA LEU A 477 -4.79 13.73 -0.05
C LEU A 477 -4.80 12.38 -0.76
N ALA A 478 -3.86 12.18 -1.68
CA ALA A 478 -3.60 10.89 -2.30
C ALA A 478 -2.10 10.60 -2.28
N ALA A 479 -1.71 9.40 -1.83
CA ALA A 479 -0.31 9.02 -1.77
C ALA A 479 -0.10 7.51 -1.92
N GLY A 480 0.90 7.14 -2.73
CA GLY A 480 1.48 5.82 -2.82
C GLY A 480 2.26 5.48 -1.55
N THR A 481 1.99 4.32 -0.98
CA THR A 481 2.55 3.93 0.32
C THR A 481 4.02 3.54 0.26
N ASP A 482 4.56 3.28 -0.94
CA ASP A 482 5.99 3.03 -1.15
C ASP A 482 6.83 4.32 -1.25
N GLY A 483 6.15 5.47 -1.27
CA GLY A 483 6.77 6.78 -1.36
C GLY A 483 7.08 7.23 -2.78
N GLN A 484 6.53 6.54 -3.78
CA GLN A 484 6.63 6.88 -5.20
C GLN A 484 5.24 6.89 -5.84
N ASP A 485 5.10 7.71 -6.87
CA ASP A 485 3.90 7.82 -7.68
C ASP A 485 4.29 8.13 -9.12
N GLY A 486 4.07 7.15 -10.00
CA GLY A 486 4.62 7.16 -11.36
C GLY A 486 6.16 7.17 -11.36
N PRO A 487 6.80 7.63 -12.46
CA PRO A 487 8.27 7.73 -12.55
C PRO A 487 8.82 8.96 -11.80
N THR A 488 8.30 9.27 -10.61
CA THR A 488 8.61 10.49 -9.85
C THR A 488 9.21 10.19 -8.48
N ASP A 489 9.75 11.22 -7.81
CA ASP A 489 10.27 11.17 -6.45
C ASP A 489 9.21 11.48 -5.37
N ALA A 490 7.97 11.72 -5.80
CA ALA A 490 6.86 12.04 -4.92
C ALA A 490 6.01 10.81 -4.65
N ALA A 491 5.46 10.73 -3.44
CA ALA A 491 4.44 9.77 -3.09
C ALA A 491 3.07 10.17 -3.66
N GLY A 492 2.85 11.45 -3.94
CA GLY A 492 1.53 11.96 -4.30
C GLY A 492 1.39 13.46 -4.02
N ALA A 493 0.17 13.90 -3.79
CA ALA A 493 -0.12 15.31 -3.52
C ALA A 493 -1.35 15.50 -2.63
N MET A 494 -1.52 16.74 -2.17
CA MET A 494 -2.64 17.20 -1.37
C MET A 494 -3.24 18.46 -1.97
N VAL A 495 -4.56 18.61 -1.91
CA VAL A 495 -5.28 19.74 -2.52
C VAL A 495 -6.40 20.27 -1.64
N HIS A 496 -6.79 21.51 -1.93
CA HIS A 496 -7.75 22.32 -1.19
C HIS A 496 -8.70 23.04 -2.15
N ILE A 497 -9.77 23.62 -1.61
CA ILE A 497 -10.69 24.48 -2.40
C ILE A 497 -9.96 25.68 -3.02
N THR A 498 -8.88 26.18 -2.38
CA THR A 498 -8.12 27.33 -2.88
C THR A 498 -6.97 26.96 -3.83
N THR A 499 -6.71 25.67 -4.07
CA THR A 499 -5.55 25.22 -4.86
C THR A 499 -5.55 25.81 -6.27
N VAL A 500 -6.66 25.72 -7.02
CA VAL A 500 -6.71 26.23 -8.40
C VAL A 500 -6.67 27.77 -8.45
N PRO A 501 -7.45 28.52 -7.64
CA PRO A 501 -7.32 29.98 -7.60
C PRO A 501 -5.91 30.47 -7.25
N GLU A 502 -5.27 29.87 -6.24
CA GLU A 502 -3.91 30.23 -5.84
C GLU A 502 -2.87 29.86 -6.91
N ALA A 503 -3.06 28.73 -7.59
CA ALA A 503 -2.18 28.29 -8.68
C ALA A 503 -2.28 29.21 -9.89
N SER A 504 -3.50 29.62 -10.26
CA SER A 504 -3.74 30.58 -11.33
C SER A 504 -3.10 31.94 -11.04
N ALA A 505 -3.18 32.41 -9.79
CA ALA A 505 -2.48 33.63 -9.35
C ALA A 505 -0.95 33.53 -9.42
N GLN A 506 -0.39 32.31 -9.46
CA GLN A 506 1.03 32.01 -9.65
C GLN A 506 1.40 31.71 -11.12
N GLY A 507 0.45 31.84 -12.05
CA GLY A 507 0.66 31.58 -13.47
C GLY A 507 0.68 30.10 -13.86
N LEU A 508 0.15 29.21 -13.01
CA LEU A 508 0.01 27.78 -13.29
C LEU A 508 -1.36 27.47 -13.89
N ASP A 509 -1.40 26.50 -14.81
CA ASP A 509 -2.62 26.02 -15.47
C ASP A 509 -2.91 24.58 -15.06
N ALA A 510 -3.75 24.43 -14.02
CA ALA A 510 -4.09 23.11 -13.47
C ALA A 510 -4.75 22.19 -14.51
N THR A 511 -5.64 22.72 -15.36
CA THR A 511 -6.35 21.93 -16.39
C THR A 511 -5.39 21.52 -17.49
N GLY A 512 -4.58 22.44 -18.00
CA GLY A 512 -3.58 22.14 -19.02
C GLY A 512 -2.50 21.18 -18.54
N ASP A 513 -2.04 21.30 -17.29
CA ASP A 513 -1.08 20.37 -16.70
C ASP A 513 -1.70 18.97 -16.52
N LEU A 514 -2.98 18.86 -16.13
CA LEU A 514 -3.66 17.56 -16.06
C LEU A 514 -3.79 16.92 -17.45
N GLU A 515 -4.22 17.68 -18.47
CA GLU A 515 -4.37 17.19 -19.84
C GLU A 515 -3.04 16.66 -20.41
N ARG A 516 -1.92 17.31 -20.10
CA ARG A 516 -0.58 16.88 -20.52
C ARG A 516 0.03 15.75 -19.69
N ASN A 517 -0.68 15.21 -18.69
CA ASN A 517 -0.16 14.27 -17.69
C ASN A 517 1.07 14.83 -16.91
N ASP A 518 1.08 16.15 -16.63
CA ASP A 518 2.21 16.88 -16.03
C ASP A 518 1.97 17.33 -14.57
N SER A 519 1.26 16.51 -13.80
CA SER A 519 0.90 16.83 -12.41
C SER A 519 2.11 17.01 -11.49
N HIS A 520 3.25 16.37 -11.78
CA HIS A 520 4.48 16.49 -10.97
C HIS A 520 5.06 17.89 -11.04
N HIS A 521 5.15 18.47 -12.25
CA HIS A 521 5.60 19.84 -12.43
C HIS A 521 4.66 20.82 -11.72
N PHE A 522 3.34 20.65 -11.89
CA PHE A 522 2.34 21.48 -11.21
C PHE A 522 2.56 21.53 -9.69
N PHE A 523 2.60 20.36 -9.03
CA PHE A 523 2.74 20.33 -7.56
C PHE A 523 4.12 20.75 -7.08
N ARG A 524 5.18 20.48 -7.84
CA ARG A 524 6.53 20.94 -7.50
C ARG A 524 6.64 22.46 -7.50
N THR A 525 5.96 23.12 -8.44
CA THR A 525 6.01 24.58 -8.58
C THR A 525 5.01 25.28 -7.66
N PHE A 526 3.79 24.77 -7.57
CA PHE A 526 2.71 25.35 -6.76
C PHE A 526 3.12 25.52 -5.29
N ASN A 527 3.07 26.77 -4.79
CA ASN A 527 3.45 27.12 -3.42
C ASN A 527 4.84 26.57 -3.01
N GLY A 528 5.77 26.48 -3.97
CA GLY A 528 7.12 25.95 -3.75
C GLY A 528 7.16 24.48 -3.33
N GLY A 529 6.18 23.66 -3.74
CA GLY A 529 6.14 22.23 -3.45
C GLY A 529 5.56 21.87 -2.09
N ALA A 530 4.93 22.81 -1.39
CA ALA A 530 4.46 22.59 -0.02
C ALA A 530 3.40 21.46 0.07
N ASP A 531 2.62 21.27 -1.00
CA ASP A 531 1.59 20.22 -1.12
C ASP A 531 2.01 19.02 -1.97
N HIS A 532 3.27 19.01 -2.41
CA HIS A 532 3.91 17.86 -3.04
C HIS A 532 4.41 16.91 -1.96
N LEU A 533 3.90 15.68 -1.93
CA LEU A 533 4.20 14.73 -0.85
C LEU A 533 5.50 14.00 -1.13
N ILE A 534 6.63 14.58 -0.73
CA ILE A 534 7.96 13.96 -0.84
C ILE A 534 8.30 13.19 0.45
N THR A 535 7.95 11.90 0.52
CA THR A 535 8.25 11.04 1.69
C THR A 535 9.64 10.41 1.62
N GLY A 536 10.21 10.29 0.42
CA GLY A 536 11.25 9.30 0.13
C GLY A 536 10.70 7.87 0.20
N LEU A 537 11.55 6.89 -0.09
CA LEU A 537 11.18 5.47 -0.03
C LEU A 537 10.83 5.05 1.39
N THR A 538 9.60 4.58 1.59
CA THR A 538 9.07 4.25 2.92
C THR A 538 9.59 2.91 3.43
N GLY A 539 9.92 1.99 2.52
CA GLY A 539 10.33 0.62 2.84
C GLY A 539 9.16 -0.36 2.98
N THR A 540 7.97 0.01 2.50
CA THR A 540 6.79 -0.85 2.41
C THR A 540 6.03 -0.58 1.10
N ASN A 541 5.07 -1.42 0.74
CA ASN A 541 4.14 -1.15 -0.37
C ASN A 541 2.83 -1.90 -0.12
N VAL A 542 1.77 -1.16 0.14
CA VAL A 542 0.39 -1.66 0.27
C VAL A 542 -0.56 -0.80 -0.58
N MET A 543 -0.15 -0.47 -1.81
CA MET A 543 -0.92 0.35 -2.78
C MET A 543 -1.05 1.83 -2.37
N ASP A 544 -2.11 2.51 -2.82
CA ASP A 544 -2.37 3.93 -2.57
C ASP A 544 -3.34 4.15 -1.39
N LEU A 545 -3.13 5.24 -0.65
CA LEU A 545 -4.06 5.77 0.37
C LEU A 545 -4.64 7.10 -0.11
N HIS A 546 -5.96 7.23 -0.03
CA HIS A 546 -6.70 8.46 -0.30
C HIS A 546 -7.48 8.90 0.94
N MET A 547 -7.45 10.20 1.23
CA MET A 547 -8.16 10.78 2.37
C MET A 547 -8.91 12.05 1.97
N LEU A 548 -10.13 12.17 2.48
CA LEU A 548 -10.90 13.42 2.48
C LEU A 548 -11.10 13.86 3.93
N LEU A 549 -10.49 14.97 4.32
CA LEU A 549 -10.73 15.64 5.59
C LEU A 549 -11.64 16.83 5.34
N LEU A 550 -12.72 16.95 6.12
CA LEU A 550 -13.75 17.95 5.88
C LEU A 550 -14.25 18.56 7.19
N ARG A 551 -14.33 19.89 7.24
CA ARG A 551 -14.90 20.66 8.34
C ARG A 551 -15.90 21.68 7.78
N ARG A 552 -17.18 21.52 8.14
CA ARG A 552 -18.20 22.56 7.90
C ARG A 552 -18.08 23.63 8.98
N LYS A 553 -17.87 24.91 8.63
CA LYS A 553 -17.94 25.98 9.62
C LYS A 553 -19.41 26.20 10.03
N PRO A 554 -19.70 26.47 11.31
CA PRO A 554 -21.05 26.77 11.76
C PRO A 554 -21.56 28.06 11.09
N ALA A 555 -22.86 28.12 10.84
CA ALA A 555 -23.52 29.22 10.13
C ALA A 555 -23.35 30.61 10.81
N ASN A 556 -22.93 30.65 12.08
CA ASN A 556 -22.78 31.87 12.89
C ASN A 556 -21.30 32.29 13.10
N SER A 557 -20.37 31.99 12.18
CA SER A 557 -18.92 32.29 12.34
C SER A 557 -18.20 33.04 11.20
#